data_AF-A8G0Q2-F1
#
_entry.id   AF-A8G0Q2-F1
#
_cell.length_a   1.000
_cell.length_b   1.000
_cell.length_c   1.000
_cell.angle_alpha   90.00
_cell.angle_beta   90.00
_cell.angle_gamma   90.00
#
_symmetry.space_group_name_H-M   'P 1'
#
loop_
_entity.id
_entity.type
_entity.pdbx_description
1 polymer ?
#
loop_
_entity_poly.entity_id
_entity_poly.type
_entity_poly.pdbx_seq_one_letter_code
_entity_poly.pdbx_strand_id
1 'polypeptide(L)'
;MISVKRVLLLIFAAAIGSPVNLYACDALPSQIESVIKDSKNNIILVGEYHGTRESPEKFYQIICNAVKNQKRRLVVGIELSEGQVVMDGDAKHLESSIENSEVWRTQHDGKTSLAMYDLLMKLNELVKTDTLDVLFFDSEGEQRDLIMSEKIVESISEDNLIIALTGNRHNKIKHGNSWDSASKNMGAYIKESGEAMVSVNLLQTGGTAWVCESGCKVHQLRDRDLSLYEEVFNAGEQSRYEIHWMLGKVSSSAPRIFIDN
;
A
#
# COMPACT_ATOMS: atom_id res chain seq x y z
N MET A 1 62.98 38.37 -15.35
CA MET A 1 61.76 37.61 -15.72
C MET A 1 61.56 36.52 -14.68
N ILE A 2 60.63 36.69 -13.74
CA ILE A 2 60.29 35.67 -12.73
C ILE A 2 58.83 35.28 -12.97
N SER A 3 58.60 34.02 -13.31
CA SER A 3 57.30 33.46 -13.67
C SER A 3 56.55 33.06 -12.38
N VAL A 4 55.38 33.66 -12.17
CA VAL A 4 54.49 33.34 -11.04
C VAL A 4 53.60 32.17 -11.45
N LYS A 5 53.82 30.98 -10.86
CA LYS A 5 52.93 29.84 -11.00
C LYS A 5 51.66 30.09 -10.18
N ARG A 6 50.51 30.21 -10.86
CA ARG A 6 49.18 30.22 -10.23
C ARG A 6 48.86 28.82 -9.70
N VAL A 7 48.69 28.70 -8.39
CA VAL A 7 48.12 27.52 -7.74
C VAL A 7 46.61 27.62 -7.88
N LEU A 8 46.00 26.68 -8.60
CA LEU A 8 44.55 26.53 -8.68
C LEU A 8 44.08 25.77 -7.44
N LEU A 9 43.32 26.44 -6.57
CA LEU A 9 42.67 25.81 -5.42
C LEU A 9 41.37 25.17 -5.91
N LEU A 10 41.30 23.83 -5.96
CA LEU A 10 40.07 23.09 -6.23
C LEU A 10 39.24 23.04 -4.94
N ILE A 11 38.16 23.81 -4.90
CA ILE A 11 37.15 23.72 -3.84
C ILE A 11 36.25 22.54 -4.18
N PHE A 12 36.35 21.45 -3.42
CA PHE A 12 35.36 20.37 -3.44
C PHE A 12 34.08 20.89 -2.77
N ALA A 13 33.06 21.21 -3.57
CA ALA A 13 31.72 21.41 -3.06
C ALA A 13 31.17 20.05 -2.62
N ALA A 14 31.02 19.85 -1.30
CA ALA A 14 30.29 18.71 -0.77
C ALA A 14 28.84 18.84 -1.25
N ALA A 15 28.35 17.82 -1.98
CA ALA A 15 26.94 17.73 -2.33
C ALA A 15 26.16 17.48 -1.03
N ILE A 16 25.64 18.55 -0.43
CA ILE A 16 24.66 18.47 0.64
C ILE A 16 23.39 17.93 -0.01
N GLY A 17 23.09 16.65 0.23
CA GLY A 17 21.83 16.07 -0.21
C GLY A 17 20.68 16.89 0.37
N SER A 18 19.79 17.37 -0.50
CA SER A 18 18.57 18.07 -0.07
C SER A 18 17.81 17.18 0.91
N PRO A 19 17.26 17.74 2.00
CA PRO A 19 16.44 16.96 2.92
C PRO A 19 15.28 16.36 2.11
N VAL A 20 15.15 15.04 2.15
CA VAL A 20 13.95 14.36 1.65
C VAL A 20 12.79 14.93 2.44
N ASN A 21 11.89 15.64 1.77
CA ASN A 21 10.69 16.14 2.41
C ASN A 21 9.80 14.92 2.67
N LEU A 22 9.86 14.43 3.90
CA LEU A 22 9.16 13.23 4.39
C LEU A 22 7.63 13.32 4.20
N TYR A 23 7.13 14.53 3.94
CA TYR A 23 5.74 14.85 3.70
C TYR A 23 5.50 15.40 2.28
N ALA A 24 6.38 15.18 1.31
CA ALA A 24 6.07 15.51 -0.07
C ALA A 24 5.13 14.43 -0.64
N CYS A 25 3.83 14.73 -0.64
CA CYS A 25 2.83 13.95 -1.35
C CYS A 25 2.15 14.79 -2.42
N ASP A 26 1.76 14.11 -3.48
CA ASP A 26 0.91 14.63 -4.54
C ASP A 26 -0.49 14.91 -3.97
N ALA A 27 -1.17 15.89 -4.58
CA ALA A 27 -2.57 16.15 -4.28
C ALA A 27 -3.42 14.92 -4.64
N LEU A 28 -4.40 14.60 -3.80
CA LEU A 28 -5.37 13.54 -4.11
C LEU A 28 -6.56 14.13 -4.88
N PRO A 29 -7.24 13.32 -5.69
CA PRO A 29 -8.56 13.68 -6.20
C PRO A 29 -9.50 14.03 -5.04
N SER A 30 -10.32 15.07 -5.23
CA SER A 30 -11.21 15.61 -4.19
C SER A 30 -12.16 14.58 -3.58
N GLN A 31 -12.60 13.59 -4.36
CA GLN A 31 -13.43 12.48 -3.91
C GLN A 31 -12.68 11.62 -2.87
N ILE A 32 -11.41 11.32 -3.10
CA ILE A 32 -10.58 10.53 -2.17
C ILE A 32 -10.27 11.36 -0.92
N GLU A 33 -9.95 12.64 -1.08
CA GLU A 33 -9.79 13.52 0.09
C GLU A 33 -11.04 13.56 0.96
N SER A 34 -12.22 13.57 0.35
CA SER A 34 -13.49 13.59 1.07
C SER A 34 -13.72 12.31 1.87
N VAL A 35 -13.36 11.15 1.30
CA VAL A 35 -13.42 9.86 2.01
C VAL A 35 -12.52 9.87 3.24
N ILE A 36 -11.30 10.41 3.12
CA ILE A 36 -10.34 10.52 4.21
C ILE A 36 -10.84 11.50 5.28
N LYS A 37 -11.44 12.63 4.88
CA LYS A 37 -11.94 13.70 5.77
C LYS A 37 -13.27 13.37 6.46
N ASP A 38 -14.03 12.41 5.96
CA ASP A 38 -15.31 12.04 6.57
C ASP A 38 -15.09 11.30 7.89
N SER A 39 -15.37 12.00 8.99
CA SER A 39 -15.19 11.48 10.35
C SER A 39 -16.11 10.31 10.70
N LYS A 40 -17.10 9.99 9.86
CA LYS A 40 -17.92 8.79 10.03
C LYS A 40 -17.15 7.53 9.67
N ASN A 41 -16.14 7.61 8.81
CA ASN A 41 -15.37 6.44 8.41
C ASN A 41 -14.38 6.07 9.51
N ASN A 42 -14.47 4.84 10.02
CA ASN A 42 -13.46 4.25 10.89
C ASN A 42 -12.39 3.51 10.06
N ILE A 43 -12.78 2.98 8.91
CA ILE A 43 -11.93 2.16 8.06
C ILE A 43 -11.98 2.65 6.61
N ILE A 44 -10.82 2.78 5.98
CA ILE A 44 -10.68 2.91 4.53
C ILE A 44 -9.86 1.72 4.04
N LEU A 45 -10.49 0.81 3.32
CA LEU A 45 -9.79 -0.30 2.69
C LEU A 45 -9.37 0.11 1.28
N VAL A 46 -8.09 -0.02 0.96
CA VAL A 46 -7.52 0.24 -0.36
C VAL A 46 -7.14 -1.08 -1.01
N GLY A 47 -7.87 -1.44 -2.05
CA GLY A 47 -7.71 -2.68 -2.81
C GLY A 47 -6.74 -2.47 -3.97
N GLU A 48 -5.78 -3.37 -4.12
CA GLU A 48 -4.72 -3.26 -5.12
C GLU A 48 -4.50 -4.56 -5.89
N TYR A 49 -3.68 -4.49 -6.94
CA TYR A 49 -3.23 -5.68 -7.65
C TYR A 49 -1.75 -5.90 -7.36
N HIS A 50 -1.46 -6.95 -6.58
CA HIS A 50 -0.12 -7.24 -6.06
C HIS A 50 0.95 -7.22 -7.15
N GLY A 51 2.17 -6.84 -6.75
CA GLY A 51 3.34 -6.90 -7.64
C GLY A 51 3.38 -5.80 -8.69
N THR A 52 2.66 -4.70 -8.45
CA THR A 52 2.70 -3.48 -9.26
C THR A 52 3.51 -2.38 -8.57
N ARG A 53 4.10 -1.46 -9.35
CA ARG A 53 4.89 -0.34 -8.80
C ARG A 53 3.99 0.79 -8.29
N GLU A 54 2.89 1.01 -8.98
CA GLU A 54 2.04 2.19 -8.81
C GLU A 54 1.12 2.08 -7.60
N SER A 55 0.68 0.87 -7.24
CA SER A 55 -0.29 0.72 -6.14
C SER A 55 0.30 1.04 -4.76
N PRO A 56 1.48 0.53 -4.36
CA PRO A 56 2.10 0.91 -3.09
C PRO A 56 2.44 2.41 -3.04
N GLU A 57 2.89 2.98 -4.15
CA GLU A 57 3.15 4.42 -4.23
C GLU A 57 1.87 5.23 -4.06
N LYS A 58 0.79 4.87 -4.77
CA LYS A 58 -0.50 5.55 -4.64
C LYS A 58 -1.07 5.44 -3.22
N PHE A 59 -0.90 4.28 -2.59
CA PHE A 59 -1.25 4.10 -1.19
C PHE A 59 -0.46 5.02 -0.26
N TYR A 60 0.86 5.17 -0.47
CA TYR A 60 1.65 6.13 0.29
C TYR A 60 1.12 7.56 0.14
N GLN A 61 0.68 7.97 -1.06
CA GLN A 61 0.09 9.29 -1.27
C GLN A 61 -1.18 9.50 -0.43
N ILE A 62 -2.01 8.45 -0.27
CA ILE A 62 -3.17 8.46 0.64
C ILE A 62 -2.71 8.69 2.08
N ILE A 63 -1.74 7.90 2.55
CA ILE A 63 -1.22 7.98 3.92
C ILE A 63 -0.61 9.34 4.21
N CYS A 64 0.25 9.85 3.34
CA CYS A 64 0.88 11.16 3.53
C CYS A 64 -0.14 12.30 3.60
N ASN A 65 -1.19 12.26 2.76
CA ASN A 65 -2.27 13.24 2.84
C ASN A 65 -3.13 13.07 4.10
N ALA A 66 -3.38 11.84 4.56
CA ALA A 66 -4.09 11.60 5.81
C ALA A 66 -3.30 12.18 6.99
N VAL A 67 -2.01 11.88 7.09
CA VAL A 67 -1.09 12.42 8.10
C VAL A 67 -1.13 13.94 8.19
N LYS A 68 -1.17 14.64 7.06
CA LYS A 68 -1.19 16.12 7.03
C LYS A 68 -2.51 16.73 7.46
N ASN A 69 -3.62 16.05 7.17
CA ASN A 69 -4.95 16.67 7.18
C ASN A 69 -5.88 16.08 8.24
N GLN A 70 -5.55 14.93 8.82
CA GLN A 70 -6.36 14.28 9.84
C GLN A 70 -5.97 14.72 11.23
N LYS A 71 -6.98 14.77 12.10
CA LYS A 71 -6.80 14.97 13.54
C LYS A 71 -6.77 13.66 14.33
N ARG A 72 -7.35 12.59 13.76
CA ARG A 72 -7.35 11.24 14.34
C ARG A 72 -5.97 10.62 14.19
N ARG A 73 -5.61 9.76 15.15
CA ARG A 73 -4.44 8.90 15.03
C ARG A 73 -4.59 8.03 13.79
N LEU A 74 -3.54 7.90 12.99
CA LEU A 74 -3.57 7.04 11.82
C LEU A 74 -3.02 5.66 12.16
N VAL A 75 -3.80 4.62 11.88
CA VAL A 75 -3.32 3.23 11.86
C VAL A 75 -3.25 2.78 10.41
N VAL A 76 -2.06 2.43 9.94
CA VAL A 76 -1.83 1.95 8.58
C VAL A 76 -1.82 0.43 8.56
N GLY A 77 -2.83 -0.17 7.96
CA GLY A 77 -2.89 -1.60 7.75
C GLY A 77 -2.05 -2.03 6.55
N ILE A 78 -1.18 -3.02 6.73
CA ILE A 78 -0.46 -3.68 5.64
C ILE A 78 -0.79 -5.18 5.66
N GLU A 79 -1.16 -5.74 4.50
CA GLU A 79 -1.36 -7.18 4.30
C GLU A 79 -0.01 -7.92 4.33
N LEU A 80 0.60 -7.98 5.51
CA LEU A 80 1.70 -8.87 5.88
C LEU A 80 1.36 -9.48 7.24
N SER A 81 1.97 -10.62 7.56
CA SER A 81 1.74 -11.28 8.85
C SER A 81 2.61 -10.63 9.91
N GLU A 82 2.13 -10.61 11.15
CA GLU A 82 2.91 -10.16 12.30
C GLU A 82 4.25 -10.89 12.40
N GLY A 83 5.29 -10.17 12.80
CA GLY A 83 6.64 -10.71 12.96
C GLY A 83 7.42 -10.93 11.66
N GLN A 84 6.81 -10.73 10.48
CA GLN A 84 7.55 -10.82 9.21
C GLN A 84 8.51 -9.65 8.98
N VAL A 85 8.18 -8.48 9.52
CA VAL A 85 9.00 -7.26 9.45
C VAL A 85 8.90 -6.50 10.77
N VAL A 86 9.92 -5.70 11.08
CA VAL A 86 9.97 -4.84 12.27
C VAL A 86 9.88 -3.37 11.85
N MET A 87 8.85 -2.68 12.35
CA MET A 87 8.60 -1.25 12.10
C MET A 87 8.73 -0.47 13.40
N ASP A 88 9.94 -0.02 13.72
CA ASP A 88 10.27 0.70 14.96
C ASP A 88 10.88 2.09 14.72
N GLY A 89 10.91 2.53 13.46
CA GLY A 89 11.55 3.77 13.05
C GLY A 89 13.05 3.67 12.78
N ASP A 90 13.68 2.51 12.98
CA ASP A 90 15.05 2.24 12.54
C ASP A 90 15.06 1.52 11.19
N ALA A 91 15.55 2.22 10.16
CA ALA A 91 15.68 1.67 8.81
C ALA A 91 16.52 0.39 8.76
N LYS A 92 17.56 0.26 9.60
CA LYS A 92 18.43 -0.93 9.62
C LYS A 92 17.73 -2.13 10.24
N HIS A 93 16.90 -1.91 11.27
CA HIS A 93 16.11 -2.99 11.85
C HIS A 93 15.06 -3.50 10.87
N LEU A 94 14.37 -2.59 10.17
CA LEU A 94 13.45 -2.96 9.09
C LEU A 94 14.16 -3.79 8.01
N GLU A 95 15.27 -3.27 7.48
CA GLU A 95 16.04 -3.97 6.44
C GLU A 95 16.50 -5.36 6.91
N SER A 96 17.09 -5.44 8.10
CA SER A 96 17.52 -6.71 8.69
C SER A 96 16.34 -7.67 8.89
N SER A 97 15.17 -7.20 9.33
CA SER A 97 14.00 -8.06 9.51
C SER A 97 13.51 -8.64 8.17
N ILE A 98 13.52 -7.83 7.10
CA ILE A 98 13.16 -8.24 5.74
C ILE A 98 14.17 -9.25 5.19
N GLU A 99 15.47 -8.98 5.33
CA GLU A 99 16.54 -9.87 4.88
C GLU A 99 16.49 -11.24 5.56
N ASN A 100 16.07 -11.27 6.83
CA ASN A 100 15.93 -12.49 7.63
C ASN A 100 14.59 -13.21 7.47
N SER A 101 13.59 -12.56 6.86
CA SER A 101 12.24 -13.10 6.70
C SER A 101 12.18 -14.19 5.63
N GLU A 102 11.64 -15.37 5.99
CA GLU A 102 11.44 -16.47 5.06
C GLU A 102 10.44 -16.10 3.96
N VAL A 103 9.34 -15.45 4.33
CA VAL A 103 8.28 -15.05 3.39
C VAL A 103 8.80 -14.10 2.32
N TRP A 104 9.66 -13.15 2.69
CA TRP A 104 10.30 -12.25 1.72
C TRP A 104 11.25 -12.95 0.77
N ARG A 105 11.80 -14.12 1.15
CA ARG A 105 12.69 -14.93 0.33
C ARG A 105 11.99 -15.98 -0.52
N THR A 106 10.73 -16.33 -0.25
CA THR A 106 10.11 -17.51 -0.86
C THR A 106 8.75 -17.27 -1.53
N GLN A 107 7.89 -16.40 -1.00
CA GLN A 107 6.48 -16.32 -1.44
C GLN A 107 6.31 -15.55 -2.76
N HIS A 108 7.03 -14.43 -2.92
CA HIS A 108 7.10 -13.61 -4.15
C HIS A 108 5.77 -13.35 -4.88
N ASP A 109 4.66 -13.26 -4.16
CA ASP A 109 3.30 -13.05 -4.69
C ASP A 109 2.96 -11.56 -4.93
N GLY A 110 3.99 -10.71 -4.88
CA GLY A 110 3.90 -9.26 -5.06
C GLY A 110 3.83 -8.47 -3.75
N LYS A 111 3.44 -9.10 -2.62
CA LYS A 111 3.48 -8.47 -1.28
C LYS A 111 4.92 -8.27 -0.77
N THR A 112 5.89 -8.98 -1.34
CA THR A 112 7.32 -8.89 -1.01
C THR A 112 8.14 -8.18 -2.11
N SER A 113 7.48 -7.33 -2.87
CA SER A 113 8.06 -6.59 -4.00
C SER A 113 8.94 -5.41 -3.56
N LEU A 114 9.79 -4.92 -4.46
CA LEU A 114 10.58 -3.69 -4.27
C LEU A 114 9.69 -2.47 -3.96
N ALA A 115 8.55 -2.32 -4.64
CA ALA A 115 7.62 -1.23 -4.36
C ALA A 115 6.99 -1.33 -2.96
N MET A 116 6.71 -2.54 -2.46
CA MET A 116 6.26 -2.72 -1.08
C MET A 116 7.38 -2.40 -0.08
N TYR A 117 8.61 -2.82 -0.37
CA TYR A 117 9.79 -2.42 0.42
C TYR A 117 9.91 -0.90 0.51
N ASP A 118 9.82 -0.19 -0.61
CA ASP A 118 9.90 1.28 -0.65
C ASP A 118 8.75 1.92 0.16
N LEU A 119 7.54 1.37 0.09
CA LEU A 119 6.41 1.80 0.93
C LEU A 119 6.72 1.61 2.41
N LEU A 120 7.18 0.43 2.83
CA LEU A 120 7.52 0.14 4.23
C LEU A 120 8.63 1.07 4.74
N MET A 121 9.66 1.34 3.95
CA MET A 121 10.72 2.29 4.32
C MET A 121 10.15 3.69 4.59
N LYS A 122 9.26 4.18 3.71
CA LYS A 122 8.59 5.47 3.89
C LYS A 122 7.68 5.49 5.13
N LEU A 123 6.94 4.41 5.38
CA LEU A 123 6.09 4.28 6.57
C LEU A 123 6.93 4.21 7.85
N ASN A 124 8.09 3.56 7.82
CA ASN A 124 8.97 3.41 8.99
C ASN A 124 9.51 4.77 9.44
N GLU A 125 9.84 5.66 8.50
CA GLU A 125 10.20 7.04 8.85
C GLU A 125 9.02 7.80 9.50
N LEU A 126 7.78 7.51 9.12
CA LEU A 126 6.61 8.10 9.79
C LEU A 126 6.40 7.52 11.20
N VAL A 127 6.63 6.21 11.39
CA VAL A 127 6.65 5.57 12.72
C VAL A 127 7.68 6.21 13.65
N LYS A 128 8.90 6.47 13.14
CA LYS A 128 9.98 7.15 13.88
C LYS A 128 9.58 8.52 14.45
N THR A 129 8.68 9.21 13.76
CA THR A 129 8.17 10.53 14.17
C THR A 129 6.93 10.45 15.05
N ASP A 130 6.51 9.25 15.45
CA ASP A 130 5.24 8.96 16.13
C ASP A 130 4.02 9.54 15.39
N THR A 131 4.06 9.53 14.06
CA THR A 131 2.99 10.09 13.23
C THR A 131 1.87 9.09 12.94
N LEU A 132 2.18 7.79 12.91
CA LEU A 132 1.22 6.72 12.68
C LEU A 132 1.68 5.42 13.35
N ASP A 133 0.73 4.51 13.55
CA ASP A 133 1.00 3.11 13.89
C ASP A 133 0.85 2.22 12.65
N VAL A 134 1.52 1.07 12.62
CA VAL A 134 1.39 0.08 11.54
C VAL A 134 0.78 -1.20 12.09
N LEU A 135 -0.28 -1.67 11.43
CA LEU A 135 -0.96 -2.92 11.72
C LEU A 135 -0.65 -3.95 10.63
N PHE A 136 -0.04 -5.07 11.01
CA PHE A 136 0.13 -6.23 10.14
C PHE A 136 -1.02 -7.20 10.38
N PHE A 137 -1.92 -7.33 9.41
CA PHE A 137 -3.19 -8.02 9.62
C PHE A 137 -3.35 -9.30 8.78
N ASP A 138 -2.34 -9.70 8.02
CA ASP A 138 -2.44 -10.92 7.23
C ASP A 138 -2.53 -12.17 8.12
N SER A 139 -3.12 -13.23 7.57
CA SER A 139 -3.33 -14.52 8.20
C SER A 139 -3.17 -15.65 7.18
N GLU A 140 -3.22 -16.90 7.62
CA GLU A 140 -3.15 -18.08 6.75
C GLU A 140 -4.29 -19.05 7.08
N GLY A 141 -4.61 -19.93 6.14
CA GLY A 141 -5.61 -21.00 6.33
C GLY A 141 -7.04 -20.66 5.88
N GLU A 142 -7.98 -21.55 6.21
CA GLU A 142 -9.34 -21.58 5.64
C GLU A 142 -10.18 -20.33 5.98
N GLN A 143 -9.97 -19.74 7.17
CA GLN A 143 -10.68 -18.56 7.65
C GLN A 143 -9.86 -17.27 7.54
N ARG A 144 -8.83 -17.26 6.67
CA ARG A 144 -7.91 -16.12 6.49
C ARG A 144 -8.63 -14.78 6.40
N ASP A 145 -9.61 -14.64 5.50
CA ASP A 145 -10.37 -13.40 5.29
C ASP A 145 -11.17 -12.94 6.53
N LEU A 146 -11.69 -13.88 7.32
CA LEU A 146 -12.40 -13.56 8.57
C LEU A 146 -11.41 -13.05 9.62
N ILE A 147 -10.31 -13.77 9.84
CA ILE A 147 -9.29 -13.40 10.82
C ILE A 147 -8.68 -12.03 10.48
N MET A 148 -8.39 -11.78 9.19
CA MET A 148 -7.92 -10.47 8.72
C MET A 148 -8.92 -9.36 9.05
N SER A 149 -10.23 -9.63 8.91
CA SER A 149 -11.28 -8.66 9.22
C SER A 149 -11.37 -8.38 10.72
N GLU A 150 -11.28 -9.43 11.55
CA GLU A 150 -11.32 -9.32 13.02
C GLU A 150 -10.16 -8.47 13.52
N LYS A 151 -8.94 -8.71 13.04
CA LYS A 151 -7.77 -7.88 13.39
C LYS A 151 -7.96 -6.39 13.08
N ILE A 152 -8.57 -6.07 11.93
CA ILE A 152 -8.86 -4.67 11.56
C ILE A 152 -9.92 -4.09 12.49
N VAL A 153 -11.03 -4.81 12.71
CA VAL A 153 -12.15 -4.34 13.55
C VAL A 153 -11.72 -4.15 15.01
N GLU A 154 -10.95 -5.09 15.56
CA GLU A 154 -10.40 -5.01 16.93
C GLU A 154 -9.42 -3.85 17.13
N SER A 155 -8.82 -3.35 16.04
CA SER A 155 -7.90 -2.21 16.08
C SER A 155 -8.60 -0.84 16.04
N ILE A 156 -9.93 -0.81 15.90
CA ILE A 156 -10.70 0.43 15.89
C ILE A 156 -10.72 1.05 17.28
N SER A 157 -10.55 2.38 17.33
CA SER A 157 -10.84 3.19 18.51
C SER A 157 -11.54 4.48 18.10
N GLU A 158 -12.17 5.16 19.06
CA GLU A 158 -12.85 6.44 18.79
C GLU A 158 -11.89 7.49 18.20
N ASP A 159 -10.60 7.41 18.53
CA ASP A 159 -9.61 8.41 18.19
C ASP A 159 -8.77 8.08 16.93
N ASN A 160 -8.98 6.91 16.30
CA ASN A 160 -8.16 6.49 15.16
C ASN A 160 -8.91 6.32 13.83
N LEU A 161 -8.22 6.57 12.73
CA LEU A 161 -8.65 6.17 11.40
C LEU A 161 -7.75 5.03 10.93
N ILE A 162 -8.33 3.92 10.49
CA ILE A 162 -7.58 2.82 9.88
C ILE A 162 -7.60 2.99 8.36
N ILE A 163 -6.42 3.00 7.73
CA ILE A 163 -6.30 2.94 6.27
C ILE A 163 -5.46 1.72 5.91
N ALA A 164 -6.06 0.72 5.26
CA ALA A 164 -5.43 -0.59 5.05
C ALA A 164 -5.23 -0.91 3.57
N LEU A 165 -4.01 -1.29 3.19
CA LEU A 165 -3.68 -1.79 1.86
C LEU A 165 -3.90 -3.31 1.79
N THR A 166 -4.65 -3.75 0.79
CA THR A 166 -5.11 -5.14 0.64
C THR A 166 -5.09 -5.54 -0.82
N GLY A 167 -4.90 -6.83 -1.11
CA GLY A 167 -5.24 -7.39 -2.40
C GLY A 167 -6.71 -7.16 -2.71
N ASN A 168 -7.01 -6.80 -3.96
CA ASN A 168 -8.36 -6.42 -4.40
C ASN A 168 -9.42 -7.50 -4.10
N ARG A 169 -9.04 -8.78 -4.01
CA ARG A 169 -9.92 -9.87 -3.59
C ARG A 169 -10.39 -9.66 -2.15
N HIS A 170 -9.49 -9.39 -1.22
CA HIS A 170 -9.81 -9.18 0.21
C HIS A 170 -10.66 -7.93 0.40
N ASN A 171 -10.40 -6.90 -0.39
CA ASN A 171 -11.03 -5.60 -0.30
C ASN A 171 -12.56 -5.59 -0.61
N LYS A 172 -13.08 -6.65 -1.22
CA LYS A 172 -14.48 -6.70 -1.68
C LYS A 172 -15.48 -6.67 -0.52
N ILE A 173 -16.48 -5.79 -0.61
CA ILE A 173 -17.55 -5.59 0.39
C ILE A 173 -18.74 -6.56 0.26
N LYS A 174 -18.63 -7.54 -0.65
CA LYS A 174 -19.60 -8.63 -0.82
C LYS A 174 -18.83 -9.92 -1.01
N HIS A 175 -19.33 -10.99 -0.38
CA HIS A 175 -18.81 -12.33 -0.61
C HIS A 175 -18.97 -12.78 -2.07
N GLY A 176 -18.11 -13.68 -2.48
CA GLY A 176 -18.09 -14.28 -3.80
C GLY A 176 -17.25 -13.48 -4.81
N ASN A 177 -16.58 -14.22 -5.68
CA ASN A 177 -15.79 -13.75 -6.81
C ASN A 177 -16.41 -14.26 -8.11
N SER A 178 -16.07 -13.64 -9.25
CA SER A 178 -16.63 -14.06 -10.56
C SER A 178 -16.23 -15.48 -10.98
N TRP A 179 -15.17 -16.03 -10.41
CA TRP A 179 -14.69 -17.40 -10.64
C TRP A 179 -14.97 -18.36 -9.47
N ASP A 180 -15.43 -17.85 -8.33
CA ASP A 180 -15.73 -18.63 -7.13
C ASP A 180 -16.77 -17.89 -6.29
N SER A 181 -18.04 -18.24 -6.45
CA SER A 181 -19.13 -17.61 -5.71
C SER A 181 -19.13 -17.95 -4.21
N ALA A 182 -18.44 -19.01 -3.78
CA ALA A 182 -18.39 -19.42 -2.38
C ALA A 182 -17.30 -18.67 -1.59
N SER A 183 -16.33 -18.07 -2.29
CA SER A 183 -15.27 -17.30 -1.67
C SER A 183 -15.77 -16.27 -0.65
N LYS A 184 -15.07 -16.22 0.47
CA LYS A 184 -15.24 -15.21 1.51
C LYS A 184 -14.23 -14.09 1.30
N ASN A 185 -14.57 -12.89 1.73
CA ASN A 185 -13.80 -11.68 1.45
C ASN A 185 -13.79 -10.82 2.72
N MET A 186 -12.61 -10.36 3.11
CA MET A 186 -12.40 -9.55 4.32
C MET A 186 -13.31 -8.31 4.38
N GLY A 187 -13.42 -7.53 3.31
CA GLY A 187 -14.25 -6.33 3.28
C GLY A 187 -15.74 -6.60 3.48
N ALA A 188 -16.23 -7.79 3.12
CA ALA A 188 -17.61 -8.19 3.37
C ALA A 188 -17.83 -8.49 4.85
N TYR A 189 -16.89 -9.18 5.51
CA TYR A 189 -16.96 -9.40 6.95
C TYR A 189 -16.91 -8.10 7.76
N ILE A 190 -16.04 -7.15 7.36
CA ILE A 190 -16.02 -5.83 8.00
C ILE A 190 -17.38 -5.13 7.83
N LYS A 191 -17.97 -5.18 6.63
CA LYS A 191 -19.30 -4.61 6.40
C LYS A 191 -20.40 -5.27 7.23
N GLU A 192 -20.31 -6.58 7.43
CA GLU A 192 -21.25 -7.36 8.26
C GLU A 192 -21.10 -7.06 9.76
N SER A 193 -19.92 -6.62 10.22
CA SER A 193 -19.70 -6.18 11.61
C SER A 193 -20.48 -4.90 11.96
N GLY A 194 -20.92 -4.13 10.96
CA GLY A 194 -21.63 -2.85 11.14
C GLY A 194 -20.70 -1.63 11.25
N GLU A 195 -19.39 -1.83 11.17
CA GLU A 195 -18.42 -0.74 11.19
C GLU A 195 -18.53 0.17 9.97
N ALA A 196 -18.37 1.47 10.22
CA ALA A 196 -18.40 2.45 9.15
C ALA A 196 -17.09 2.38 8.35
N MET A 197 -17.21 1.92 7.11
CA MET A 197 -16.07 1.69 6.23
C MET A 197 -16.32 2.19 4.80
N VAL A 198 -15.23 2.44 4.07
CA VAL A 198 -15.24 2.66 2.62
C VAL A 198 -14.19 1.77 1.96
N SER A 199 -14.58 1.08 0.89
CA SER A 199 -13.71 0.29 0.03
C SER A 199 -13.40 1.04 -1.27
N VAL A 200 -12.11 1.33 -1.44
CA VAL A 200 -11.53 1.97 -2.64
C VAL A 200 -10.72 0.92 -3.40
N ASN A 201 -11.10 0.62 -4.64
CA ASN A 201 -10.30 -0.25 -5.51
C ASN A 201 -9.44 0.58 -6.46
N LEU A 202 -8.12 0.45 -6.31
CA LEU A 202 -7.14 0.96 -7.25
C LEU A 202 -7.24 0.16 -8.56
N LEU A 203 -7.79 0.81 -9.57
CA LEU A 203 -8.22 0.19 -10.80
C LEU A 203 -7.21 0.45 -11.92
N GLN A 204 -6.44 -0.58 -12.25
CA GLN A 204 -5.58 -0.58 -13.42
C GLN A 204 -6.37 -0.75 -14.73
N THR A 205 -5.91 -0.09 -15.80
CA THR A 205 -6.45 -0.24 -17.16
C THR A 205 -5.68 -1.22 -18.02
N GLY A 206 -4.63 -1.84 -17.48
CA GLY A 206 -3.76 -2.79 -18.17
C GLY A 206 -2.33 -2.72 -17.62
N GLY A 207 -1.37 -3.20 -18.40
CA GLY A 207 0.05 -3.18 -18.03
C GLY A 207 0.55 -4.52 -17.49
N THR A 208 1.43 -4.51 -16.49
CA THR A 208 2.11 -5.72 -16.01
C THR A 208 2.20 -5.78 -14.49
N ALA A 209 2.28 -7.00 -13.95
CA ALA A 209 2.53 -7.27 -12.53
C ALA A 209 3.51 -8.42 -12.38
N TRP A 210 4.31 -8.44 -11.30
CA TRP A 210 5.12 -9.61 -10.94
C TRP A 210 4.44 -10.39 -9.83
N VAL A 211 4.00 -11.62 -10.11
CA VAL A 211 3.32 -12.48 -9.14
C VAL A 211 3.62 -13.96 -9.40
N CYS A 212 3.52 -14.79 -8.36
CA CYS A 212 3.63 -16.25 -8.42
C CYS A 212 2.26 -16.93 -8.53
N GLU A 213 1.48 -16.63 -9.57
CA GLU A 213 0.17 -17.27 -9.80
C GLU A 213 0.30 -18.51 -10.71
N SER A 214 0.78 -18.32 -11.94
CA SER A 214 1.07 -19.39 -12.92
C SER A 214 2.56 -19.39 -13.26
N GLY A 215 3.37 -19.53 -12.22
CA GLY A 215 4.82 -19.33 -12.23
C GLY A 215 5.22 -17.91 -11.79
N CYS A 216 6.40 -17.80 -11.21
CA CYS A 216 6.96 -16.55 -10.68
C CYS A 216 7.63 -15.75 -11.81
N LYS A 217 6.89 -14.79 -12.37
CA LYS A 217 7.36 -13.97 -13.50
C LYS A 217 6.50 -12.71 -13.64
N VAL A 218 6.86 -11.87 -14.61
CA VAL A 218 5.98 -10.81 -15.10
C VAL A 218 4.78 -11.41 -15.82
N HIS A 219 3.58 -10.99 -15.43
CA HIS A 219 2.31 -11.32 -16.05
C HIS A 219 1.69 -10.08 -16.69
N GLN A 220 1.12 -10.26 -17.88
CA GLN A 220 0.36 -9.22 -18.57
C GLN A 220 -1.02 -9.09 -17.94
N LEU A 221 -1.38 -7.87 -17.54
CA LEU A 221 -2.71 -7.58 -17.04
C LEU A 221 -3.68 -7.33 -18.20
N ARG A 222 -4.92 -7.75 -18.01
CA ARG A 222 -5.98 -7.52 -18.99
C ARG A 222 -6.20 -6.02 -19.20
N ASP A 223 -6.14 -5.60 -20.46
CA ASP A 223 -6.50 -4.24 -20.84
C ASP A 223 -8.01 -3.99 -20.60
N ARG A 224 -8.32 -2.79 -20.11
CA ARG A 224 -9.67 -2.32 -19.85
C ARG A 224 -9.82 -0.93 -20.45
N ASP A 225 -10.82 -0.78 -21.31
CA ASP A 225 -11.21 0.54 -21.78
C ASP A 225 -12.10 1.20 -20.73
N LEU A 226 -11.57 2.24 -20.10
CA LEU A 226 -12.27 3.07 -19.12
C LEU A 226 -12.32 4.53 -19.56
N SER A 227 -12.19 4.82 -20.87
CA SER A 227 -12.08 6.19 -21.39
C SER A 227 -13.32 7.06 -21.11
N LEU A 228 -14.45 6.43 -20.78
CA LEU A 228 -15.72 7.10 -20.46
C LEU A 228 -15.89 7.40 -18.96
N TYR A 229 -14.97 6.95 -18.12
CA TYR A 229 -15.03 7.15 -16.67
C TYR A 229 -14.10 8.26 -16.23
N GLU A 230 -14.50 8.97 -15.17
CA GLU A 230 -13.60 9.87 -14.45
C GLU A 230 -12.45 9.09 -13.78
N GLU A 231 -11.39 9.79 -13.37
CA GLU A 231 -10.27 9.15 -12.65
C GLU A 231 -10.75 8.46 -11.36
N VAL A 232 -11.65 9.10 -10.63
CA VAL A 232 -12.30 8.53 -9.44
C VAL A 232 -13.79 8.53 -9.69
N PHE A 233 -14.43 7.38 -9.51
CA PHE A 233 -15.85 7.22 -9.75
C PHE A 233 -16.47 6.22 -8.77
N ASN A 234 -17.76 6.41 -8.51
CA ASN A 234 -18.54 5.48 -7.71
C ASN A 234 -18.70 4.16 -8.48
N ALA A 235 -18.42 3.04 -7.84
CA ALA A 235 -18.38 1.75 -8.51
C ALA A 235 -19.79 1.19 -8.84
N GLY A 236 -20.83 1.77 -8.24
CA GLY A 236 -22.22 1.41 -8.48
C GLY A 236 -22.68 0.16 -7.71
N GLU A 237 -23.99 -0.02 -7.60
CA GLU A 237 -24.60 -1.02 -6.71
C GLU A 237 -24.22 -2.47 -7.02
N GLN A 238 -23.93 -2.78 -8.29
CA GLN A 238 -23.52 -4.12 -8.72
C GLN A 238 -22.04 -4.41 -8.44
N SER A 239 -21.25 -3.38 -8.13
CA SER A 239 -19.86 -3.57 -7.74
C SER A 239 -19.75 -4.22 -6.36
N ARG A 240 -18.54 -4.73 -6.12
CA ARG A 240 -18.09 -5.26 -4.83
C ARG A 240 -17.13 -4.29 -4.14
N TYR A 241 -17.10 -3.04 -4.58
CA TYR A 241 -16.34 -1.92 -4.02
C TYR A 241 -17.28 -0.72 -3.95
N GLU A 242 -16.99 0.27 -3.12
CA GLU A 242 -17.74 1.54 -3.15
C GLU A 242 -17.14 2.50 -4.19
N ILE A 243 -15.81 2.56 -4.30
CA ILE A 243 -15.11 3.52 -5.17
C ILE A 243 -14.10 2.82 -6.06
N HIS A 244 -13.99 3.30 -7.30
CA HIS A 244 -12.89 2.99 -8.19
C HIS A 244 -12.00 4.21 -8.37
N TRP A 245 -10.70 4.03 -8.18
CA TRP A 245 -9.69 5.03 -8.50
C TRP A 245 -8.75 4.49 -9.56
N MET A 246 -8.84 5.03 -10.76
CA MET A 246 -8.06 4.63 -11.92
C MET A 246 -6.57 4.96 -11.74
N LEU A 247 -5.72 3.93 -11.83
CA LEU A 247 -4.26 4.08 -11.87
C LEU A 247 -3.72 4.26 -13.29
N GLY A 248 -4.50 3.86 -14.30
CA GLY A 248 -4.02 3.72 -15.68
C GLY A 248 -3.24 2.41 -15.87
N LYS A 249 -2.30 2.40 -16.83
CA LYS A 249 -1.42 1.24 -17.05
C LYS A 249 -0.38 1.16 -15.96
N VAL A 250 -0.24 -0.03 -15.38
CA VAL A 250 0.72 -0.30 -14.29
C VAL A 250 1.92 -1.09 -14.78
N SER A 251 3.00 -1.04 -14.03
CA SER A 251 4.24 -1.74 -14.32
C SER A 251 4.62 -2.70 -13.19
N SER A 252 5.23 -3.83 -13.55
CA SER A 252 5.59 -4.86 -12.59
C SER A 252 6.67 -4.38 -11.62
N SER A 253 6.54 -4.77 -10.36
CA SER A 253 7.57 -4.61 -9.33
C SER A 253 8.13 -5.98 -8.97
N ALA A 254 9.38 -6.24 -9.34
CA ALA A 254 10.09 -7.46 -8.98
C ALA A 254 10.17 -7.66 -7.45
N PRO A 255 10.38 -8.90 -6.96
CA PRO A 255 10.64 -9.17 -5.55
C PRO A 255 11.85 -8.38 -5.05
N ARG A 256 11.80 -7.88 -3.81
CA ARG A 256 12.93 -7.15 -3.21
C ARG A 256 14.14 -8.06 -3.02
N ILE A 257 13.87 -9.31 -2.65
CA ILE A 257 14.85 -10.38 -2.54
C ILE A 257 14.38 -11.42 -3.55
N PHE A 258 15.22 -11.76 -4.51
CA PHE A 258 14.95 -12.86 -5.44
C PHE A 258 16.22 -13.69 -5.54
N ILE A 259 16.13 -14.94 -5.09
CA ILE A 259 17.24 -15.88 -5.19
C ILE A 259 16.85 -16.85 -6.30
N ASP A 260 17.47 -16.68 -7.47
CA ASP A 260 17.38 -17.68 -8.54
C ASP A 260 17.99 -18.99 -8.01
N ASN A 261 17.15 -19.99 -7.76
CA ASN A 261 17.60 -21.35 -7.47
C ASN A 261 17.95 -22.10 -8.77
#